data_AF-X6L8X2-F1
#
_entry.id   AF-X6L8X2-F1
#
_cell.length_a   1.000
_cell.length_b   1.000
_cell.length_c   1.000
_cell.angle_alpha   90.00
_cell.angle_beta   90.00
_cell.angle_gamma   90.00
#
_symmetry.space_group_name_H-M   'P 1'
#
loop_
_entity.id
_entity.type
_entity.pdbx_description
1 polymer ?
#
loop_
_entity_poly.entity_id
_entity_poly.type
_entity_poly.pdbx_seq_one_letter_code
_entity_poly.pdbx_strand_id
1 'polypeptide(L)'
;METMNVDFEKIWLDRTIFAALSPLPIPLFQGQCISYKQEILICGGNKVNECYSYHTIQKQYKFICSYPKDVILLGHCVVDIKNNKNKITLLSFGGSFKHTLIMNYTSVWNDKIVVKNNKWIPLKDNNNNIICIDKVIIIYYL
;
A
#
# COMPACT_ATOMS: atom_id res chain seq x y z
N MET A 1 16.50 7.99 55.08
CA MET A 1 15.66 7.03 54.31
C MET A 1 14.63 7.86 53.57
N GLU A 2 14.95 8.25 52.34
CA GLU A 2 13.97 8.90 51.46
C GLU A 2 13.09 7.80 50.86
N THR A 3 11.81 7.83 51.21
CA THR A 3 10.80 6.98 50.61
C THR A 3 10.57 7.48 49.18
N MET A 4 10.88 6.63 48.19
CA MET A 4 10.44 6.86 46.81
C MET A 4 8.91 6.82 46.79
N ASN A 5 8.28 7.99 46.71
CA ASN A 5 6.87 8.11 46.33
C ASN A 5 6.74 7.74 44.86
N VAL A 6 6.63 6.44 44.59
CA VAL A 6 6.18 5.94 43.29
C VAL A 6 4.67 6.16 43.27
N ASP A 7 4.26 7.18 42.53
CA ASP A 7 2.87 7.54 42.35
C ASP A 7 2.18 6.49 41.47
N PHE A 8 1.58 5.48 42.11
CA PHE A 8 1.02 4.31 41.42
C PHE A 8 -0.11 4.67 40.44
N GLU A 9 -0.77 5.81 40.59
CA GLU A 9 -1.78 6.29 39.63
C GLU A 9 -1.18 6.74 38.29
N LYS A 10 0.08 7.19 38.28
CA LYS A 10 0.79 7.58 37.05
C LYS A 10 1.13 6.38 36.15
N ILE A 11 1.21 5.17 36.72
CA ILE A 11 1.56 3.93 36.00
C ILE A 11 0.39 3.42 35.12
N TRP A 12 -0.85 3.81 35.46
CA TRP A 12 -2.06 3.32 34.77
C TRP A 12 -2.65 4.31 33.75
N LEU A 13 -2.22 5.58 33.74
CA LEU A 13 -2.83 6.62 32.88
C LEU A 13 -2.18 6.74 31.49
N ASP A 14 -1.02 6.13 31.25
CA ASP A 14 -0.24 6.29 30.01
C ASP A 14 -0.11 5.01 29.16
N ARG A 15 -1.21 4.28 28.97
CA ARG A 15 -1.24 3.18 27.98
C ARG A 15 -2.38 3.39 26.99
N THR A 16 -2.23 4.39 26.14
CA THR A 16 -2.97 4.37 24.88
C THR A 16 -2.47 3.16 24.07
N ILE A 17 -3.34 2.15 23.89
CA ILE A 17 -3.04 0.94 23.11
C ILE A 17 -2.82 1.29 21.62
N PHE A 18 -3.38 2.43 21.19
CA PHE A 18 -3.25 2.98 19.86
C PHE A 18 -2.66 4.39 19.91
N ALA A 19 -1.66 4.63 19.07
CA ALA A 19 -1.12 5.96 18.82
C ALA A 19 -1.46 6.37 17.38
N ALA A 20 -1.91 7.62 17.21
CA ALA A 20 -2.11 8.18 15.88
C ALA A 20 -0.76 8.39 15.18
N LEU A 21 -0.66 7.99 13.91
CA LEU A 21 0.49 8.32 13.07
C LEU A 21 0.37 9.77 12.57
N SER A 22 1.47 10.31 12.04
CA SER A 22 1.42 11.57 11.30
C SER A 22 0.35 11.48 10.20
N PRO A 23 -0.43 12.56 9.97
CA PRO A 23 -1.48 12.54 8.96
C PRO A 23 -0.89 12.26 7.58
N LEU A 24 -1.66 11.54 6.75
CA LEU A 24 -1.25 11.30 5.38
C LEU A 24 -1.17 12.64 4.61
N PRO A 25 -0.29 12.74 3.61
CA PRO A 25 -0.25 13.90 2.71
C PRO A 25 -1.57 14.16 1.98
N ILE A 26 -2.40 13.12 1.83
CA ILE A 26 -3.69 13.16 1.15
C ILE A 26 -4.76 12.38 1.93
N PRO A 27 -6.03 12.82 1.92
CA PRO A 27 -7.13 12.06 2.50
C PRO A 27 -7.27 10.71 1.81
N LEU A 28 -7.34 9.63 2.59
CA LEU A 28 -7.46 8.27 2.07
C LEU A 28 -8.83 7.70 2.44
N PHE A 29 -9.61 7.30 1.44
CA PHE A 29 -10.89 6.61 1.64
C PHE A 29 -10.86 5.24 0.96
N GLN A 30 -11.22 4.19 1.70
CA GLN A 30 -11.19 2.79 1.22
C GLN A 30 -9.83 2.38 0.62
N GLY A 31 -8.73 2.94 1.13
CA GLY A 31 -7.40 2.63 0.65
C GLY A 31 -6.93 1.25 1.07
N GLN A 32 -6.03 0.67 0.27
CA GLN A 32 -5.43 -0.63 0.55
C GLN A 32 -4.02 -0.45 1.10
N CYS A 33 -3.64 -1.26 2.09
CA CYS A 33 -2.31 -1.19 2.69
C CYS A 33 -1.66 -2.57 2.85
N ILE A 34 -0.33 -2.59 2.73
CA ILE A 34 0.49 -3.80 2.81
C ILE A 34 1.66 -3.52 3.74
N SER A 35 1.89 -4.40 4.72
CA SER A 35 3.08 -4.33 5.56
C SER A 35 4.29 -4.91 4.82
N TYR A 36 5.41 -4.19 4.82
CA TYR A 36 6.67 -4.63 4.21
C TYR A 36 7.86 -4.12 5.03
N LYS A 37 8.54 -5.00 5.77
CA LYS A 37 9.69 -4.64 6.63
C LYS A 37 9.31 -3.49 7.60
N GLN A 38 10.05 -2.38 7.58
CA GLN A 38 9.76 -1.18 8.38
C GLN A 38 8.83 -0.20 7.64
N GLU A 39 8.05 -0.67 6.68
CA GLU A 39 7.20 0.15 5.83
C GLU A 39 5.74 -0.33 5.87
N ILE A 40 4.82 0.62 5.79
CA ILE A 40 3.43 0.40 5.41
C ILE A 40 3.26 0.99 4.02
N LEU A 41 3.06 0.13 3.03
CA LEU A 41 2.75 0.54 1.67
C LEU A 41 1.27 0.86 1.59
N ILE A 42 0.94 2.01 1.03
CA ILE A 42 -0.42 2.52 0.85
C ILE A 42 -0.63 2.61 -0.66
N CYS A 43 -1.61 1.90 -1.19
CA CYS A 43 -1.79 1.70 -2.62
C CYS A 43 -3.09 2.34 -3.11
N GLY A 44 -3.15 3.67 -3.12
CA GLY A 44 -4.32 4.41 -3.57
C GLY A 44 -5.58 4.15 -2.72
N GLY A 45 -6.68 4.72 -3.16
CA GLY A 45 -8.01 4.64 -2.54
C GLY A 45 -9.07 5.19 -3.48
N ASN A 46 -10.32 5.23 -3.05
CA ASN A 46 -11.40 5.80 -3.86
C ASN A 46 -11.09 7.26 -4.22
N LYS A 47 -11.03 7.58 -5.52
CA LYS A 47 -10.63 8.88 -6.10
C LYS A 47 -9.19 9.32 -5.78
N VAL A 48 -8.33 8.40 -5.34
CA VAL A 48 -6.94 8.68 -4.96
C VAL A 48 -6.02 7.66 -5.62
N ASN A 49 -5.20 8.09 -6.58
CA ASN A 49 -4.38 7.16 -7.36
C ASN A 49 -2.95 7.05 -6.84
N GLU A 50 -2.53 7.95 -5.95
CA GLU A 50 -1.19 8.03 -5.41
C GLU A 50 -0.93 6.91 -4.40
N CYS A 51 0.28 6.35 -4.49
CA CYS A 51 0.79 5.35 -3.58
C CYS A 51 1.90 5.98 -2.73
N TYR A 52 1.93 5.62 -1.44
CA TYR A 52 2.92 6.10 -0.48
C TYR A 52 3.50 4.95 0.32
N SER A 53 4.73 5.13 0.80
CA SER A 53 5.32 4.29 1.83
C SER A 53 5.43 5.11 3.11
N TYR A 54 4.87 4.61 4.20
CA TYR A 54 5.11 5.13 5.54
C TYR A 54 6.20 4.32 6.24
N HIS A 55 7.28 4.97 6.65
CA HIS A 55 8.35 4.31 7.40
C HIS A 55 8.03 4.32 8.89
N THR A 56 7.93 3.15 9.52
CA THR A 56 7.47 3.01 10.91
C THR A 56 8.43 3.58 11.94
N ILE A 57 9.75 3.49 11.70
CA ILE A 57 10.78 4.10 12.58
C ILE A 57 10.92 5.61 12.34
N GLN A 58 11.08 6.03 11.07
CA GLN A 58 11.29 7.45 10.71
C GLN A 58 10.02 8.29 10.84
N LYS A 59 8.84 7.64 10.90
CA LYS A 59 7.52 8.26 11.01
C LYS A 59 7.20 9.25 9.88
N GLN A 60 7.67 8.95 8.67
CA GLN A 60 7.54 9.82 7.51
C GLN A 60 6.93 9.06 6.32
N TYR A 61 6.30 9.82 5.42
CA TYR A 61 5.77 9.31 4.15
C TYR A 61 6.72 9.66 3.01
N LYS A 62 6.86 8.74 2.04
CA LYS A 62 7.47 9.01 0.74
C LYS A 62 6.54 8.53 -0.36
N PHE A 63 6.43 9.33 -1.41
CA PHE A 63 5.72 8.96 -2.63
C PHE A 63 6.37 7.74 -3.28
N ILE A 64 5.55 6.82 -3.79
CA ILE A 64 6.00 5.63 -4.52
C ILE A 64 5.79 5.84 -6.02
N CYS A 65 4.52 5.95 -6.42
CA CYS A 65 4.04 6.09 -7.79
C CYS A 65 2.53 6.40 -7.77
N SER A 66 1.91 6.55 -8.93
CA SER A 66 0.45 6.60 -9.05
C SER A 66 -0.07 5.45 -9.92
N TYR A 67 -1.30 5.02 -9.69
CA TYR A 67 -2.03 4.20 -10.65
C TYR A 67 -2.22 4.94 -11.98
N PRO A 68 -2.35 4.20 -13.11
CA PRO A 68 -2.76 4.78 -14.39
C PRO A 68 -4.05 5.61 -14.25
N LYS A 69 -4.17 6.69 -15.04
CA LYS A 69 -5.25 7.68 -14.90
C LYS A 69 -6.66 7.10 -15.16
N ASP A 70 -6.72 6.04 -15.96
CA ASP A 70 -7.92 5.31 -16.37
C ASP A 70 -8.41 4.29 -15.33
N VAL A 71 -7.62 4.04 -14.28
CA VAL A 71 -7.97 3.06 -13.24
C VAL A 71 -8.86 3.71 -12.17
N ILE A 72 -10.01 3.08 -11.90
CA ILE A 72 -10.90 3.46 -10.80
C ILE A 72 -10.81 2.44 -9.68
N LEU A 73 -10.29 2.91 -8.54
CA LEU A 73 -9.95 2.09 -7.38
C LEU A 73 -11.12 1.78 -6.43
N LEU A 74 -12.35 2.14 -6.78
CA LEU A 74 -13.52 1.78 -5.96
C LEU A 74 -13.69 0.24 -5.96
N GLY A 75 -13.53 -0.39 -4.80
CA GLY A 75 -13.62 -1.85 -4.66
C GLY A 75 -12.39 -2.62 -5.18
N HIS A 76 -11.21 -1.99 -5.23
CA HIS A 76 -9.98 -2.69 -5.55
C HIS A 76 -9.37 -3.41 -4.34
N CYS A 77 -8.59 -4.44 -4.62
CA CYS A 77 -7.81 -5.19 -3.64
C CYS A 77 -6.34 -5.18 -4.07
N VAL A 78 -5.43 -5.17 -3.09
CA VAL A 78 -4.00 -5.30 -3.33
C VAL A 78 -3.44 -6.40 -2.42
N VAL A 79 -2.69 -7.33 -3.01
CA VAL A 79 -2.09 -8.46 -2.30
C VAL A 79 -0.60 -8.59 -2.64
N ASP A 80 0.17 -9.13 -1.70
CA ASP A 80 1.55 -9.57 -1.94
C ASP A 80 1.56 -11.02 -2.43
N ILE A 81 2.14 -11.27 -3.60
CA ILE A 81 2.21 -12.61 -4.22
C ILE A 81 3.30 -13.49 -3.55
N LYS A 82 4.07 -12.97 -2.59
CA LYS A 82 5.10 -13.69 -1.80
C LYS A 82 5.95 -14.67 -2.62
N ASN A 83 6.65 -14.16 -3.63
CA ASN A 83 7.50 -14.99 -4.47
C ASN A 83 8.93 -15.17 -3.90
N ASN A 84 9.42 -14.22 -3.08
CA ASN A 84 10.79 -14.26 -2.54
C ASN A 84 10.88 -13.53 -1.20
N LYS A 85 11.68 -14.03 -0.25
CA LYS A 85 11.86 -13.41 1.09
C LYS A 85 12.39 -11.97 1.04
N ASN A 86 13.08 -11.59 -0.04
CA ASN A 86 13.79 -10.30 -0.12
C ASN A 86 13.14 -9.25 -1.03
N LYS A 87 12.16 -9.64 -1.85
CA LYS A 87 11.47 -8.77 -2.81
C LYS A 87 9.97 -8.89 -2.61
N ILE A 88 9.26 -7.79 -2.77
CA ILE A 88 7.80 -7.76 -2.71
C ILE A 88 7.25 -7.48 -4.11
N THR A 89 6.27 -8.28 -4.50
CA THR A 89 5.56 -8.13 -5.77
C THR A 89 4.09 -7.98 -5.42
N LEU A 90 3.55 -6.80 -5.73
CA LEU A 90 2.16 -6.47 -5.44
C LEU A 90 1.31 -6.77 -6.67
N LEU A 91 0.17 -7.41 -6.44
CA LEU A 91 -0.91 -7.59 -7.40
C LEU A 91 -2.07 -6.71 -6.95
N SER A 92 -2.49 -5.79 -7.81
CA SER A 92 -3.69 -4.98 -7.64
C SER A 92 -4.74 -5.42 -8.63
N PHE A 93 -5.95 -5.70 -8.16
CA PHE A 93 -7.05 -6.17 -9.00
C PHE A 93 -8.41 -5.72 -8.47
N GLY A 94 -9.45 -5.88 -9.30
CA GLY A 94 -10.80 -5.40 -8.98
C GLY A 94 -11.00 -3.97 -9.47
N GLY A 95 -11.58 -3.10 -8.65
CA GLY A 95 -11.99 -1.76 -9.08
C GLY A 95 -13.30 -1.77 -9.87
N SER A 96 -13.92 -0.61 -10.08
CA SER A 96 -15.20 -0.53 -10.81
C SER A 96 -15.09 -0.96 -12.27
N PHE A 97 -13.98 -0.63 -12.93
CA PHE A 97 -13.72 -0.97 -14.33
C PHE A 97 -12.79 -2.18 -14.51
N LYS A 98 -12.57 -2.95 -13.43
CA LYS A 98 -11.83 -4.22 -13.47
C LYS A 98 -10.42 -4.07 -14.05
N HIS A 99 -9.45 -3.75 -13.20
CA HIS A 99 -8.03 -3.81 -13.58
C HIS A 99 -7.36 -5.06 -13.04
N THR A 100 -6.20 -5.39 -13.60
CA THR A 100 -5.26 -6.34 -13.02
C THR A 100 -3.85 -5.83 -13.32
N LEU A 101 -3.18 -5.34 -12.29
CA LEU A 101 -1.92 -4.63 -12.36
C LEU A 101 -0.91 -5.28 -11.42
N ILE A 102 0.35 -5.27 -11.81
CA ILE A 102 1.47 -5.80 -11.03
C ILE A 102 2.52 -4.71 -10.82
N MET A 103 3.16 -4.72 -9.66
CA MET A 103 4.30 -3.85 -9.35
C MET A 103 5.36 -4.63 -8.57
N ASN A 104 6.60 -4.62 -9.07
CA ASN A 104 7.75 -5.07 -8.30
C ASN A 104 8.27 -3.90 -7.47
N TYR A 105 7.92 -3.87 -6.18
CA TYR A 105 8.22 -2.74 -5.32
C TYR A 105 9.66 -2.77 -4.81
N THR A 106 10.34 -1.64 -5.00
CA THR A 106 11.64 -1.33 -4.40
C THR A 106 11.47 -0.21 -3.38
N SER A 107 11.94 -0.46 -2.15
CA SER A 107 11.86 0.49 -1.04
C SER A 107 12.33 1.88 -1.46
N VAL A 108 11.48 2.88 -1.23
CA VAL A 108 11.80 4.30 -1.46
C VAL A 108 12.76 4.87 -0.42
N TRP A 109 13.01 4.13 0.66
CA TRP A 109 13.89 4.51 1.76
C TRP A 109 15.33 4.00 1.62
N ASN A 110 15.62 3.15 0.64
CA ASN A 110 16.99 2.70 0.38
C ASN A 110 17.74 3.73 -0.47
N ASP A 111 18.92 4.18 -0.02
CA ASP A 111 19.69 5.29 -0.65
C ASP A 111 20.59 4.85 -1.81
N LYS A 112 20.54 3.57 -2.21
CA LYS A 112 21.30 3.11 -3.38
C LYS A 112 20.86 3.87 -4.63
N ILE A 113 21.84 4.29 -5.46
CA ILE A 113 21.71 5.05 -6.73
C ILE A 113 21.03 4.23 -7.85
N VAL A 114 20.14 3.30 -7.49
CA VAL A 114 19.32 2.58 -8.45
C VAL A 114 18.05 3.40 -8.66
N VAL A 115 17.79 3.80 -9.91
CA VAL A 115 16.55 4.45 -10.29
C VAL A 115 15.38 3.55 -9.86
N LYS A 116 14.59 4.02 -8.90
CA LYS A 116 13.44 3.27 -8.37
C LYS A 116 12.28 3.42 -9.36
N ASN A 117 12.11 2.43 -10.22
CA ASN A 117 11.03 2.41 -11.21
C ASN A 117 9.79 1.69 -10.66
N ASN A 118 9.29 2.15 -9.51
CA ASN A 118 8.05 1.64 -8.96
C ASN A 118 6.91 2.15 -9.84
N LYS A 119 6.21 1.24 -10.51
CA LYS A 119 5.06 1.57 -11.35
C LYS A 119 4.13 0.37 -11.45
N TRP A 120 2.84 0.66 -11.53
CA TRP A 120 1.83 -0.32 -11.90
C TRP A 120 1.90 -0.56 -13.41
N ILE A 121 1.99 -1.83 -13.79
CA ILE A 121 1.91 -2.27 -15.19
C ILE A 121 0.84 -3.35 -15.33
N PRO A 122 0.19 -3.50 -16.50
CA PRO A 122 -0.71 -4.61 -16.75
C PRO A 122 -0.04 -5.95 -16.44
N LEU A 123 -0.75 -6.83 -15.72
CA LEU A 123 -0.31 -8.21 -15.59
C LEU A 123 -0.41 -8.89 -16.96
N LYS A 124 0.64 -9.60 -17.35
CA LYS A 124 0.70 -10.27 -18.65
C LYS A 124 1.13 -11.72 -18.53
N ASP A 125 0.65 -12.55 -19.46
CA ASP A 125 1.12 -13.92 -19.64
C ASP A 125 2.47 -13.96 -20.39
N ASN A 126 3.00 -15.17 -20.61
CA ASN A 126 4.26 -15.38 -21.32
C ASN A 126 4.20 -14.96 -22.80
N ASN A 127 3.01 -14.82 -23.37
CA ASN A 127 2.77 -14.38 -24.74
C ASN A 127 2.51 -12.86 -24.81
N ASN A 128 2.72 -12.13 -23.72
CA ASN A 128 2.51 -10.69 -23.60
C ASN A 128 1.03 -10.25 -23.71
N ASN A 129 0.08 -11.18 -23.54
CA ASN A 129 -1.36 -10.87 -23.45
C ASN A 129 -1.70 -10.37 -22.04
N ILE A 130 -2.61 -9.40 -21.94
CA ILE A 130 -3.09 -8.89 -20.66
C ILE A 130 -3.96 -9.95 -19.96
N ILE A 131 -3.67 -10.21 -18.69
CA ILE A 131 -4.47 -11.11 -17.84
C ILE A 131 -5.50 -10.27 -17.08
N CYS A 132 -6.77 -10.68 -17.12
CA CYS A 132 -7.85 -10.11 -16.32
C CYS A 132 -8.37 -11.16 -15.33
N ILE A 133 -8.40 -10.81 -14.04
CA ILE A 133 -8.80 -11.74 -12.96
C ILE A 133 -10.32 -11.78 -12.74
N ASP A 134 -11.08 -10.85 -13.33
CA ASP A 134 -12.54 -10.83 -13.29
C ASP A 134 -13.16 -11.26 -14.63
N LYS A 135 -14.30 -11.96 -14.56
CA LYS A 135 -15.10 -12.33 -15.75
C LYS A 135 -15.55 -11.06 -16.47
N VAL A 136 -15.08 -10.85 -17.68
CA VAL A 136 -15.83 -10.07 -18.66
C VAL A 136 -17.08 -10.88 -18.97
N ILE A 137 -18.18 -10.64 -18.27
CA ILE A 137 -19.49 -11.00 -18.81
C ILE A 137 -19.71 -9.97 -19.92
N ILE A 138 -19.36 -10.34 -21.16
CA ILE A 138 -19.83 -9.60 -22.32
C ILE A 138 -21.34 -9.87 -22.36
N ILE A 139 -22.12 -8.99 -21.73
CA ILE A 139 -23.56 -8.97 -21.98
C ILE A 139 -23.70 -8.29 -23.34
N TYR A 140 -23.74 -9.09 -24.41
CA TYR A 140 -24.33 -8.62 -25.65
C TYR A 140 -25.81 -8.35 -25.32
N TYR A 141 -26.20 -7.06 -25.29
CA TYR A 141 -27.59 -6.72 -25.48
C TYR A 141 -27.92 -7.08 -26.94
N LEU A 142 -28.56 -8.25 -27.12
CA LEU A 142 -29.38 -8.54 -28.30
C LEU A 142 -30.74 -7.91 -28.13
#